data_AF-A0ABD2I7U7-F1
#
_entry.id   AF-A0ABD2I7U7-F1
#
_cell.length_a   1.000
_cell.length_b   1.000
_cell.length_c   1.000
_cell.angle_alpha   90.00
_cell.angle_beta   90.00
_cell.angle_gamma   90.00
#
_symmetry.space_group_name_H-M   'P 1'
#
loop_
_entity.id
_entity.type
_entity.pdbx_description
1 polymer ?
#
loop_
_entity_poly.entity_id
_entity_poly.type
_entity_poly.pdbx_seq_one_letter_code
_entity_poly.pdbx_strand_id
1 'polypeptide(L)'
;MSSSLADRMKLMLSTGEDADVHFLVGQEDANELIQAHKVILKRASDVFGAMFRFDAKKEKTENISAESLVVIPDIEAQAFKVMLSFIYSEDLSELNGDNVMAVLFAANKYNISLLVKACLDFPINELLDVFLAYKQARLLNKKKFRPSLHGLH
;
A
#
# COMPACT_ATOMS: atom_id res chain seq x y z
N MET A 1 -23.74 5.10 21.41
CA MET A 1 -22.70 4.11 21.09
C MET A 1 -21.37 4.85 21.00
N SER A 2 -20.35 4.43 21.75
CA SER A 2 -19.03 5.06 21.66
C SER A 2 -18.35 4.55 20.38
N SER A 3 -18.23 5.38 19.35
CA SER A 3 -17.42 5.05 18.17
C SER A 3 -15.94 5.07 18.55
N SER A 4 -15.20 4.02 18.20
CA SER A 4 -13.76 3.99 18.45
C SER A 4 -13.04 5.05 17.61
N LEU A 5 -11.76 5.32 17.89
CA LEU A 5 -10.96 6.15 16.99
C LEU A 5 -10.88 5.54 15.59
N ALA A 6 -10.71 4.22 15.49
CA ALA A 6 -10.67 3.50 14.23
C ALA A 6 -11.97 3.71 13.42
N ASP A 7 -13.14 3.59 14.06
CA ASP A 7 -14.43 3.80 13.38
C ASP A 7 -14.58 5.22 12.83
N ARG A 8 -14.12 6.23 13.60
CA ARG A 8 -14.13 7.63 13.16
C ARG A 8 -13.18 7.87 12.00
N MET A 9 -12.00 7.24 12.00
CA MET A 9 -11.05 7.34 10.89
C MET A 9 -11.56 6.63 9.63
N LYS A 10 -12.20 5.46 9.77
CA LYS A 10 -12.86 4.79 8.64
C LYS A 10 -13.97 5.66 8.04
N LEU A 11 -14.77 6.28 8.90
CA LEU A 11 -15.82 7.21 8.45
C LEU A 11 -15.20 8.36 7.66
N MET A 12 -14.16 9.00 8.17
CA MET A 12 -13.46 10.11 7.51
C MET A 12 -12.88 9.71 6.14
N LEU A 13 -12.31 8.50 6.04
CA LEU A 13 -11.86 7.97 4.74
C LEU A 13 -13.03 7.74 3.78
N SER A 14 -14.12 7.16 4.27
CA SER A 14 -15.27 6.80 3.44
C SER A 14 -16.08 8.00 2.93
N THR A 15 -16.17 9.07 3.72
CA THR A 15 -16.91 10.29 3.35
C THR A 15 -16.07 11.23 2.49
N GLY A 16 -14.74 11.19 2.63
CA GLY A 16 -13.84 12.14 1.97
C GLY A 16 -14.01 13.59 2.44
N GLU A 17 -14.69 13.81 3.57
CA GLU A 17 -14.89 15.14 4.15
C GLU A 17 -13.54 15.74 4.54
N ASP A 18 -13.27 16.98 4.11
CA ASP A 18 -11.98 17.69 4.26
C ASP A 18 -10.79 17.04 3.52
N ALA A 19 -11.04 16.20 2.51
CA ALA A 19 -9.98 15.66 1.65
C ALA A 19 -9.24 16.78 0.91
N ASP A 20 -7.91 16.80 1.04
CA ASP A 20 -7.01 17.79 0.44
C ASP A 20 -6.11 17.20 -0.66
N VAL A 21 -6.35 15.93 -1.04
CA VAL A 21 -5.74 15.24 -2.17
C VAL A 21 -6.72 14.26 -2.82
N HIS A 22 -6.64 14.17 -4.14
CA HIS A 22 -7.39 13.22 -4.96
C HIS A 22 -6.41 12.36 -5.75
N PHE A 23 -6.68 11.07 -5.84
CA PHE A 23 -5.88 10.13 -6.61
C PHE A 23 -6.69 9.57 -7.77
N LEU A 24 -6.12 9.59 -8.97
CA LEU A 24 -6.63 8.81 -10.10
C LEU A 24 -5.81 7.51 -10.16
N VAL A 25 -6.39 6.40 -9.73
CA VAL A 25 -5.67 5.13 -9.50
C VAL A 25 -6.18 4.04 -10.43
N GLY A 26 -5.27 3.30 -11.06
CA GLY A 26 -5.60 2.19 -11.95
C GLY A 26 -4.93 2.33 -13.31
N GLN A 27 -5.21 1.40 -14.21
CA GLN A 27 -4.82 1.50 -15.62
C GLN A 27 -5.94 2.15 -16.43
N GLU A 28 -5.64 2.74 -17.58
CA GLU A 28 -6.49 3.66 -18.36
C GLU A 28 -8.00 3.34 -18.35
N ASP A 29 -8.40 2.09 -18.58
CA ASP A 29 -9.80 1.67 -18.68
C ASP A 29 -10.48 1.32 -17.34
N ALA A 30 -9.72 1.30 -16.23
CA ALA A 30 -10.15 0.91 -14.89
C ALA A 30 -9.68 1.90 -13.81
N ASN A 31 -9.57 3.18 -14.19
CA ASN A 31 -9.19 4.25 -13.27
C ASN A 31 -10.33 4.60 -12.30
N GLU A 32 -9.98 4.79 -11.03
CA GLU A 32 -10.89 5.27 -9.99
C GLU A 32 -10.38 6.55 -9.35
N LEU A 33 -11.29 7.49 -9.08
CA LEU A 33 -10.99 8.70 -8.32
C LEU A 33 -11.16 8.41 -6.81
N ILE A 34 -10.09 8.59 -6.04
CA ILE A 34 -10.05 8.26 -4.61
C ILE A 34 -9.62 9.49 -3.81
N GLN A 35 -10.43 9.88 -2.83
CA GLN A 35 -10.17 11.00 -1.93
C GLN A 35 -9.35 10.57 -0.71
N ALA A 36 -8.45 11.44 -0.24
CA ALA A 36 -7.69 11.20 0.99
C ALA A 36 -7.15 12.50 1.60
N HIS A 37 -6.40 12.34 2.70
CA HIS A 37 -5.89 13.42 3.53
C HIS A 37 -4.37 13.38 3.60
N LYS A 38 -3.69 14.39 3.04
CA LYS A 38 -2.23 14.52 3.02
C LYS A 38 -1.65 14.40 4.42
N VAL A 39 -2.28 14.98 5.45
CA VAL A 39 -1.75 14.93 6.82
C VAL A 39 -1.60 13.50 7.35
N ILE A 40 -2.56 12.62 7.05
CA ILE A 40 -2.53 11.21 7.46
C ILE A 40 -1.50 10.46 6.64
N LEU A 41 -1.53 10.62 5.31
CA LEU A 41 -0.62 9.93 4.39
C LEU A 41 0.86 10.25 4.70
N LYS A 42 1.18 11.52 4.99
CA LYS A 42 2.55 11.95 5.36
C LYS A 42 3.05 11.33 6.66
N ARG A 43 2.15 10.93 7.56
CA ARG A 43 2.51 10.28 8.83
C ARG A 43 2.72 8.78 8.64
N ALA A 44 1.98 8.17 7.73
CA ALA A 44 2.09 6.74 7.44
C ALA A 44 3.21 6.38 6.45
N SER A 45 3.63 7.33 5.61
CA SER A 45 4.60 7.11 4.53
C SER A 45 5.53 8.31 4.35
N ASP A 46 6.83 8.04 4.36
CA ASP A 46 7.87 8.99 4.00
C ASP A 46 7.86 9.35 2.50
N VAL A 47 7.43 8.43 1.63
CA VAL A 47 7.22 8.69 0.20
C VAL A 47 6.12 9.73 -0.02
N PHE A 48 4.95 9.56 0.60
CA PHE A 48 3.92 10.61 0.61
C PHE A 48 4.41 11.88 1.31
N GLY A 49 5.20 11.73 2.38
CA GLY A 49 5.91 12.81 3.06
C GLY A 49 6.75 13.68 2.12
N ALA A 50 7.53 13.06 1.23
CA ALA A 50 8.36 13.73 0.25
C ALA A 50 7.52 14.34 -0.89
N MET A 51 6.58 13.57 -1.44
CA MET A 51 5.67 13.99 -2.51
C MET A 51 4.97 15.31 -2.17
N PHE A 52 4.24 15.36 -1.05
CA PHE A 52 3.44 16.53 -0.69
C PHE A 52 4.26 17.70 -0.14
N ARG A 53 5.50 17.48 0.31
CA ARG A 53 6.42 18.60 0.64
C ARG A 53 6.89 19.31 -0.62
N PHE A 54 7.07 18.59 -1.72
CA PHE A 54 7.46 19.18 -2.98
C PHE A 54 6.30 19.99 -3.59
N ASP A 55 5.09 19.45 -3.55
CA ASP A 55 3.89 20.14 -4.05
C ASP A 55 3.64 21.45 -3.30
N ALA A 56 3.69 21.44 -1.97
CA ALA A 56 3.51 22.66 -1.16
C ALA A 56 4.57 23.74 -1.46
N LYS A 57 5.80 23.36 -1.85
CA LYS A 57 6.82 24.33 -2.27
C LYS A 57 6.49 24.96 -3.62
N LYS A 58 5.95 24.17 -4.56
CA LYS A 58 5.50 24.68 -5.86
C LYS A 58 4.33 25.64 -5.71
N GLU A 59 3.29 25.25 -4.96
CA GLU A 59 2.13 26.12 -4.67
C GLU A 59 2.58 27.49 -4.14
N LYS A 60 3.54 27.49 -3.20
CA LYS A 60 4.07 28.73 -2.58
C LYS A 60 4.94 29.57 -3.52
N THR A 61 5.68 28.94 -4.43
CA THR A 61 6.66 29.64 -5.30
C THR A 61 6.03 30.07 -6.62
N GLU A 62 5.04 29.33 -7.10
CA GLU A 62 4.44 29.48 -8.43
C GLU A 62 2.98 30.00 -8.37
N ASN A 63 2.40 30.20 -7.17
CA ASN A 63 1.01 30.64 -6.95
C ASN A 63 -0.05 29.80 -7.66
N ILE A 64 0.23 28.51 -7.89
CA ILE A 64 -0.72 27.56 -8.48
C ILE A 64 -1.45 26.85 -7.33
N SER A 65 -2.67 27.27 -7.01
CA SER A 65 -3.56 26.52 -6.12
C SER A 65 -4.38 25.53 -6.94
N ALA A 66 -3.82 24.33 -7.17
CA ALA A 66 -4.59 23.24 -7.77
C ALA A 66 -5.00 22.28 -6.65
N GLU A 67 -6.27 21.88 -6.62
CA GLU A 67 -6.66 20.63 -5.96
C GLU A 67 -5.68 19.55 -6.43
N SER A 68 -4.99 18.91 -5.48
CA SER A 68 -3.87 18.03 -5.80
C SER A 68 -4.42 16.71 -6.36
N LEU A 69 -4.47 16.61 -7.68
CA LEU A 69 -4.76 15.37 -8.39
C LEU A 69 -3.44 14.62 -8.65
N VAL A 70 -3.30 13.44 -8.06
CA VAL A 70 -2.13 12.57 -8.22
C VAL A 70 -2.52 11.34 -9.03
N VAL A 71 -1.84 11.09 -10.14
CA VAL A 71 -2.09 9.93 -10.99
C VAL A 71 -1.21 8.76 -10.54
N ILE A 72 -1.80 7.59 -10.32
CA ILE A 72 -1.13 6.36 -9.90
C ILE A 72 -1.50 5.24 -10.90
N PRO A 73 -0.76 5.12 -12.02
CA PRO A 73 -1.13 4.22 -13.11
C PRO A 73 -0.72 2.75 -12.89
N ASP A 74 0.16 2.49 -11.93
CA ASP A 74 0.84 1.21 -11.71
C ASP A 74 0.33 0.45 -10.48
N ILE A 75 -0.73 0.93 -9.82
CA ILE A 75 -1.38 0.25 -8.71
C ILE A 75 -2.86 0.07 -9.05
N GLU A 76 -3.37 -1.14 -8.84
CA GLU A 76 -4.80 -1.43 -8.92
C GLU A 76 -5.59 -0.66 -7.85
N ALA A 77 -6.72 -0.09 -8.22
CA ALA A 77 -7.54 0.73 -7.32
C ALA A 77 -7.90 0.00 -6.01
N GLN A 78 -8.23 -1.29 -6.09
CA GLN A 78 -8.55 -2.10 -4.90
C GLN A 78 -7.35 -2.25 -3.96
N ALA A 79 -6.15 -2.50 -4.50
CA ALA A 79 -4.94 -2.59 -3.67
C ALA A 79 -4.62 -1.26 -2.97
N PHE A 80 -4.85 -0.13 -3.67
CA PHE A 80 -4.71 1.20 -3.07
C PHE A 80 -5.74 1.46 -1.96
N LYS A 81 -7.01 1.06 -2.16
CA LYS A 81 -8.06 1.16 -1.13
C LYS A 81 -7.72 0.36 0.12
N VAL A 82 -7.24 -0.89 -0.02
CA VAL A 82 -6.78 -1.71 1.12
C VAL A 82 -5.63 -1.01 1.86
N MET A 83 -4.67 -0.45 1.11
CA MET A 83 -3.58 0.33 1.71
C MET A 83 -4.10 1.55 2.48
N LEU A 84 -5.09 2.29 1.95
CA LEU A 84 -5.70 3.40 2.68
C LEU A 84 -6.44 2.94 3.93
N SER A 85 -7.23 1.87 3.86
CA SER A 85 -7.92 1.31 5.04
C SER A 85 -6.94 0.96 6.16
N PHE A 86 -5.79 0.38 5.81
CA PHE A 86 -4.70 0.12 6.74
C PHE A 86 -4.11 1.40 7.32
N ILE A 87 -3.81 2.41 6.49
CA ILE A 87 -3.25 3.69 6.94
C ILE A 87 -4.17 4.39 7.96
N TYR A 88 -5.49 4.36 7.73
CA TYR A 88 -6.43 5.10 8.56
C TYR A 88 -6.81 4.37 9.84
N SER A 89 -6.81 3.04 9.83
CA SER A 89 -7.44 2.28 10.91
C SER A 89 -6.84 0.90 11.19
N GLU A 90 -5.69 0.58 10.60
CA GLU A 90 -5.07 -0.77 10.62
C GLU A 90 -6.01 -1.87 10.10
N ASP A 91 -7.02 -1.50 9.31
CA ASP A 91 -8.02 -2.42 8.81
C ASP A 91 -7.51 -3.21 7.61
N LEU A 92 -7.57 -4.53 7.76
CA LEU A 92 -7.14 -5.52 6.77
C LEU A 92 -8.29 -6.47 6.39
N SER A 93 -9.56 -6.14 6.69
CA SER A 93 -10.70 -7.01 6.38
C SER A 93 -10.83 -7.33 4.89
N GLU A 94 -10.35 -6.41 4.03
CA GLU A 94 -10.38 -6.53 2.57
C GLU A 94 -9.08 -7.12 1.99
N LEU A 95 -8.08 -7.44 2.82
CA LEU A 95 -6.85 -8.13 2.37
C LEU A 95 -7.14 -9.63 2.19
N ASN A 96 -6.88 -10.17 1.00
CA ASN A 96 -7.16 -11.57 0.69
C ASN A 96 -6.14 -12.14 -0.31
N GLY A 97 -6.25 -13.45 -0.59
CA GLY A 97 -5.35 -14.17 -1.49
C GLY A 97 -5.24 -13.58 -2.89
N ASP A 98 -6.31 -12.99 -3.40
CA ASP A 98 -6.37 -12.43 -4.75
C ASP A 98 -5.60 -11.11 -4.86
N ASN A 99 -5.64 -10.28 -3.81
CA ASN A 99 -5.08 -8.92 -3.85
C ASN A 99 -3.77 -8.73 -3.05
N VAL A 100 -3.39 -9.68 -2.18
CA VAL A 100 -2.25 -9.51 -1.25
C VAL A 100 -0.93 -9.20 -1.95
N MET A 101 -0.70 -9.72 -3.16
CA MET A 101 0.50 -9.40 -3.95
C MET A 101 0.49 -7.97 -4.49
N ALA A 102 -0.67 -7.46 -4.93
CA ALA A 102 -0.84 -6.09 -5.39
C ALA A 102 -0.76 -5.11 -4.21
N VAL A 103 -1.35 -5.46 -3.05
CA VAL A 103 -1.22 -4.67 -1.82
C VAL A 103 0.23 -4.64 -1.34
N LEU A 104 0.95 -5.76 -1.40
CA LEU A 104 2.38 -5.80 -1.07
C LEU A 104 3.21 -4.88 -1.99
N PHE A 105 2.88 -4.84 -3.28
CA PHE A 105 3.54 -3.93 -4.22
C PHE A 105 3.29 -2.46 -3.82
N ALA A 106 2.04 -2.08 -3.58
CA ALA A 106 1.68 -0.73 -3.14
C ALA A 106 2.36 -0.35 -1.81
N ALA A 107 2.33 -1.26 -0.83
CA ALA A 107 2.94 -1.07 0.48
C ALA A 107 4.46 -0.86 0.40
N ASN A 108 5.16 -1.59 -0.48
CA ASN A 108 6.59 -1.36 -0.74
C ASN A 108 6.82 -0.03 -1.45
N LYS A 109 6.02 0.28 -2.49
CA LYS A 109 6.14 1.52 -3.26
C LYS A 109 6.00 2.77 -2.37
N TYR A 110 5.11 2.72 -1.38
CA TYR A 110 4.90 3.81 -0.43
C TYR A 110 5.58 3.61 0.93
N ASN A 111 6.45 2.60 1.06
CA ASN A 111 7.25 2.31 2.26
C ASN A 111 6.43 2.24 3.56
N ILE A 112 5.36 1.45 3.57
CA ILE A 112 4.49 1.23 4.73
C ILE A 112 4.87 -0.11 5.37
N SER A 113 5.90 -0.10 6.22
CA SER A 113 6.56 -1.33 6.67
C SER A 113 5.66 -2.31 7.41
N LEU A 114 4.68 -1.83 8.18
CA LEU A 114 3.74 -2.72 8.89
C LEU A 114 2.76 -3.41 7.93
N LEU A 115 2.34 -2.72 6.87
CA LEU A 115 1.51 -3.33 5.82
C LEU A 115 2.32 -4.34 4.99
N VAL A 116 3.58 -4.02 4.68
CA VAL A 116 4.51 -4.98 4.05
C VAL A 116 4.61 -6.24 4.89
N LYS A 117 4.80 -6.11 6.20
CA LYS A 117 4.85 -7.24 7.12
C LYS A 117 3.53 -8.03 7.11
N ALA A 118 2.38 -7.36 7.20
CA ALA A 118 1.08 -8.01 7.16
C ALA A 118 0.85 -8.83 5.88
N CYS A 119 1.24 -8.30 4.72
CA CYS A 119 1.17 -9.03 3.46
C CYS A 119 2.13 -10.23 3.38
N LEU A 120 3.32 -10.13 3.99
CA LEU A 120 4.30 -11.24 4.01
C LEU A 120 3.91 -12.34 5.00
N ASP A 121 3.22 -11.98 6.08
CA ASP A 121 2.70 -12.91 7.09
C ASP A 121 1.35 -13.53 6.66
N PHE A 122 0.80 -13.14 5.51
CA PHE A 122 -0.48 -13.64 5.01
C PHE A 122 -0.44 -15.16 4.76
N PRO A 123 -1.47 -15.93 5.19
CA PRO A 123 -1.44 -17.39 5.13
C PRO A 123 -1.21 -17.96 3.72
N ILE A 124 -0.17 -18.78 3.60
CA ILE A 124 0.24 -19.49 2.37
C ILE A 124 -0.87 -20.35 1.77
N ASN A 125 -1.76 -20.90 2.61
CA ASN A 125 -2.84 -21.79 2.16
C ASN A 125 -4.02 -21.03 1.56
N GLU A 126 -4.09 -19.71 1.76
CA GLU A 126 -5.12 -18.82 1.19
C GLU A 126 -4.65 -18.20 -0.14
N LEU A 127 -3.42 -18.49 -0.56
CA LEU A 127 -2.76 -18.00 -1.78
C LEU A 127 -2.91 -18.97 -2.97
N LEU A 128 -4.01 -19.74 -3.06
CA LEU A 128 -4.31 -20.58 -4.24
C LEU A 128 -4.16 -19.72 -5.51
N ASP A 129 -3.35 -20.01 -6.53
CA ASP A 129 -2.76 -21.25 -7.00
C ASP A 129 -1.42 -20.94 -7.73
N VAL A 130 -0.50 -21.92 -7.80
CA VAL A 130 0.73 -21.93 -8.62
C VAL A 130 1.87 -20.97 -8.22
N PHE A 131 1.65 -19.68 -7.95
CA PHE A 131 2.77 -18.72 -7.78
C PHE A 131 3.56 -18.94 -6.48
N LEU A 132 2.87 -19.30 -5.41
CA LEU A 132 3.49 -19.60 -4.13
C LEU A 132 4.15 -20.98 -4.12
N ALA A 133 3.53 -21.97 -4.78
CA ALA A 133 4.15 -23.27 -5.04
C ALA A 133 5.46 -23.11 -5.83
N TYR A 134 5.47 -22.22 -6.83
CA TYR A 134 6.68 -21.88 -7.58
C TYR A 134 7.75 -21.20 -6.71
N LYS A 135 7.39 -20.21 -5.87
CA LYS A 135 8.33 -19.56 -4.94
C LYS A 135 8.89 -20.54 -3.90
N GLN A 136 8.06 -21.42 -3.32
CA GLN A 136 8.50 -22.46 -2.37
C GLN A 136 9.41 -23.50 -3.03
N ALA A 137 9.07 -23.98 -4.23
CA ALA A 137 9.93 -24.90 -4.99
C ALA A 137 11.31 -24.29 -5.27
N ARG A 138 11.35 -23.00 -5.62
CA ARG A 138 12.61 -22.26 -5.86
C ARG A 138 13.43 -22.10 -4.58
N LEU A 139 12.80 -21.92 -3.42
CA LEU A 139 13.48 -21.83 -2.12
C LEU A 139 13.99 -23.19 -1.63
N LEU A 140 13.26 -24.28 -1.85
CA LEU A 140 13.69 -25.64 -1.49
C LEU A 140 14.87 -26.12 -2.35
N ASN A 141 14.91 -25.76 -3.64
CA ASN A 141 16.06 -26.03 -4.50
C ASN A 141 17.31 -25.24 -4.08
N LYS A 142 17.15 -24.03 -3.51
CA LYS A 142 18.28 -23.25 -2.96
C LYS A 142 18.83 -23.79 -1.64
N LYS A 143 18.06 -24.61 -0.89
CA LYS A 143 18.54 -25.25 0.35
C LYS A 143 19.26 -26.58 0.12
N LYS A 144 19.13 -27.21 -1.06
CA LYS A 144 19.86 -28.44 -1.42
C LYS A 144 21.30 -28.20 -1.90
N PHE A 145 21.72 -26.96 -2.10
CA PHE A 145 23.10 -26.58 -2.41
C PHE A 145 23.67 -25.67 -1.31
N ARG A 146 23.92 -26.26 -0.14
CA ARG A 146 25.03 -25.80 0.71
C ARG A 146 26.09 -26.89 0.65
N PRO A 147 27.17 -26.74 -0.15
CA PRO A 147 28.31 -27.62 -0.01
C PRO A 147 28.80 -27.43 1.44
N SER A 148 28.87 -28.51 2.19
CA SER A 148 29.55 -28.54 3.48
C SER A 148 31.01 -28.20 3.23
N LEU A 149 31.40 -26.95 3.47
CA LEU A 149 32.79 -26.56 3.66
C LEU A 149 33.24 -27.12 5.00
N HIS A 150 33.61 -28.39 5.02
CA HIS A 150 34.47 -29.01 6.05
C HIS A 150 35.52 -29.84 5.32
N GLY A 151 36.77 -29.42 5.45
CA GLY A 151 37.92 -30.16 4.90
C GLY A 151 39.06 -29.26 4.42
N LEU A 152 39.51 -28.31 5.25
CA LEU A 152 40.90 -27.87 5.22
C LEU A 152 41.69 -28.94 5.97
N HIS A 153 42.40 -29.80 5.24
CA HIS A 153 43.71 -30.33 5.59
C HIS A 153 44.33 -31.11 4.43
#